data_AF-A0A3G2M2W6-F1
#
_entry.id   AF-A0A3G2M2W6-F1
#
_cell.length_a   1.000
_cell.length_b   1.000
_cell.length_c   1.000
_cell.angle_alpha   90.00
_cell.angle_beta   90.00
_cell.angle_gamma   90.00
#
_symmetry.space_group_name_H-M   'P 1'
#
loop_
_entity.id
_entity.type
_entity.pdbx_description
1 polymer ?
#
loop_
_entity_poly.entity_id
_entity_poly.type
_entity_poly.pdbx_seq_one_letter_code
_entity_poly.pdbx_strand_id
1 'polypeptide(L)'
;MSKYIWILFIFSSISVADPFYGEKLARENPTFSADTEIAMNTENLTACNISLPQISRYLPAKLTQLKFIGVLKKEDKYKAILMDAQKKLFDLQVNDWLADELIQIIDIDLKSIRYINWQTEKNCESPIPVILKL
;
A
#
# COMPACT_ATOMS: atom_id res chain seq x y z
N MET A 1 66.32 29.28 -6.07
CA MET A 1 66.75 27.90 -5.72
C MET A 1 65.77 27.32 -4.72
N SER A 2 65.13 26.20 -5.08
CA SER A 2 64.72 25.12 -4.16
C SER A 2 63.92 25.50 -2.90
N LYS A 3 62.62 25.18 -2.84
CA LYS A 3 62.16 23.88 -2.28
C LYS A 3 60.63 23.77 -2.33
N TYR A 4 60.20 22.60 -2.81
CA TYR A 4 58.86 22.03 -2.74
C TYR A 4 58.47 21.68 -1.30
N ILE A 5 57.24 21.15 -1.15
CA ILE A 5 56.73 20.23 -0.09
C ILE A 5 55.94 20.97 0.99
N TRP A 6 54.70 20.61 1.36
CA TRP A 6 53.79 19.52 0.98
C TRP A 6 52.38 19.91 1.42
N ILE A 7 51.40 19.40 0.67
CA ILE A 7 49.99 19.39 1.02
C ILE A 7 49.75 18.31 2.10
N LEU A 8 48.92 18.60 3.10
CA LEU A 8 48.27 17.60 3.94
C LEU A 8 46.78 17.91 3.99
N PHE A 9 46.01 17.22 3.13
CA PHE A 9 44.56 17.10 3.27
C PHE A 9 44.26 16.10 4.39
N ILE A 10 43.68 16.59 5.49
CA ILE A 10 43.15 15.72 6.54
C ILE A 10 41.70 15.40 6.16
N PHE A 11 41.49 14.21 5.60
CA PHE A 11 40.15 13.63 5.50
C PHE A 11 39.82 12.99 6.85
N SER A 12 38.95 13.62 7.64
CA SER A 12 38.37 13.01 8.83
C SER A 12 37.37 11.93 8.42
N SER A 13 37.68 10.69 8.76
CA SER A 13 36.80 9.54 8.57
C SER A 13 35.49 9.73 9.34
N ILE A 14 34.36 9.72 8.63
CA ILE A 14 33.04 9.54 9.24
C ILE A 14 32.91 8.07 9.63
N SER A 15 32.97 7.80 10.94
CA SER A 15 32.68 6.47 11.49
C SER A 15 31.17 6.34 11.66
N VAL A 16 30.53 5.56 10.81
CA VAL A 16 29.14 5.13 10.98
C VAL A 16 29.16 3.83 11.76
N ALA A 17 28.70 3.86 13.01
CA ALA A 17 28.44 2.66 13.80
C ALA A 17 26.98 2.22 13.58
N ASP A 18 26.79 0.94 13.29
CA ASP A 18 25.48 0.27 13.24
C ASP A 18 24.86 0.22 14.65
N PRO A 19 23.58 0.57 14.84
CA PRO A 19 22.97 0.80 16.15
C PRO A 19 22.61 -0.46 16.96
N PHE A 20 22.99 -1.67 16.54
CA PHE A 20 22.62 -2.91 17.25
C PHE A 20 23.77 -3.68 17.91
N TYR A 21 24.71 -2.98 18.56
CA TYR A 21 25.64 -3.60 19.53
C TYR A 21 25.24 -3.25 20.96
N GLY A 22 24.12 -3.82 21.37
CA GLY A 22 23.54 -3.62 22.69
C GLY A 22 23.22 -4.93 23.41
N GLU A 23 24.12 -5.92 23.42
CA GLU A 23 24.01 -7.00 24.41
C GLU A 23 25.40 -7.53 24.80
N LYS A 24 25.98 -6.90 25.82
CA LYS A 24 26.97 -7.54 26.68
C LYS A 24 26.25 -8.09 27.89
N LEU A 25 25.89 -9.37 27.86
CA LEU A 25 25.70 -10.15 29.09
C LEU A 25 26.82 -11.17 29.16
N ALA A 26 27.79 -10.88 30.03
CA ALA A 26 28.76 -11.87 30.45
C ALA A 26 28.04 -12.97 31.24
N ARG A 27 28.25 -14.24 30.85
CA ARG A 27 28.70 -15.37 31.70
C ARG A 27 28.15 -16.73 31.22
N GLU A 28 29.08 -17.55 30.71
CA GLU A 28 29.22 -19.02 30.85
C GLU A 28 28.06 -19.98 30.52
N ASN A 29 28.17 -20.66 29.37
CA ASN A 29 28.44 -22.11 29.20
C ASN A 29 27.75 -22.70 27.95
N PRO A 30 28.40 -23.63 27.20
CA PRO A 30 27.93 -24.08 25.90
C PRO A 30 27.17 -25.41 26.00
N THR A 31 25.90 -25.41 25.60
CA THR A 31 25.22 -26.65 25.19
C THR A 31 24.41 -26.33 23.93
N PHE A 32 25.05 -26.52 22.78
CA PHE A 32 24.44 -26.35 21.47
C PHE A 32 23.68 -27.64 21.12
N SER A 33 22.42 -27.73 21.56
CA SER A 33 21.45 -28.68 21.03
C SER A 33 20.90 -28.10 19.73
N ALA A 34 21.24 -28.70 18.61
CA ALA A 34 20.78 -28.29 17.29
C ALA A 34 19.31 -28.71 17.07
N ASP A 35 18.38 -27.97 17.66
CA ASP A 35 17.00 -27.95 17.18
C ASP A 35 16.88 -26.79 16.19
N THR A 36 17.27 -27.07 14.95
CA THR A 36 16.96 -26.17 13.83
C THR A 36 15.53 -26.45 13.41
N GLU A 37 14.57 -26.05 14.24
CA GLU A 37 13.24 -25.74 13.72
C GLU A 37 13.44 -24.56 12.76
N ILE A 38 13.46 -24.87 11.47
CA ILE A 38 13.33 -23.86 10.43
C ILE A 38 12.03 -23.14 10.73
N ALA A 39 12.13 -21.94 11.30
CA ALA A 39 11.01 -21.04 11.44
C ALA A 39 10.46 -20.83 10.04
N MET A 40 9.33 -21.48 9.74
CA MET A 40 8.53 -21.12 8.58
C MET A 40 8.21 -19.64 8.79
N ASN A 41 8.79 -18.80 7.93
CA ASN A 41 8.32 -17.42 7.75
C ASN A 41 6.86 -17.55 7.30
N THR A 42 5.97 -17.67 8.28
CA THR A 42 4.56 -17.40 8.10
C THR A 42 4.56 -15.93 7.74
N GLU A 43 4.51 -15.63 6.45
CA GLU A 43 4.28 -14.28 5.95
C GLU A 43 2.97 -13.81 6.57
N ASN A 44 3.06 -13.17 7.73
CA ASN A 44 2.00 -12.35 8.27
C ASN A 44 1.91 -11.17 7.32
N LEU A 45 1.18 -11.38 6.22
CA LEU A 45 0.73 -10.34 5.31
C LEU A 45 -0.18 -9.43 6.13
N THR A 46 0.46 -8.50 6.82
CA THR A 46 -0.21 -7.44 7.56
C THR A 46 -0.92 -6.60 6.52
N ALA A 47 -2.25 -6.52 6.64
CA ALA A 47 -3.07 -5.71 5.75
C ALA A 47 -2.49 -4.29 5.65
N CYS A 48 -2.51 -3.71 4.45
CA CYS A 48 -1.95 -2.40 4.19
C CYS A 48 -2.49 -1.35 5.18
N ASN A 49 -1.59 -0.69 5.91
CA ASN A 49 -1.94 0.43 6.77
C ASN A 49 -2.01 1.70 5.91
N ILE A 50 -3.21 2.01 5.40
CA ILE A 50 -3.42 3.13 4.48
C ILE A 50 -3.89 4.32 5.29
N SER A 51 -3.26 5.48 5.05
CA SER A 51 -3.82 6.75 5.52
C SER A 51 -5.18 6.95 4.84
N LEU A 52 -6.25 6.89 5.63
CA LEU A 52 -7.63 7.00 5.15
C LEU A 52 -7.80 8.24 4.26
N PRO A 53 -8.28 8.09 3.01
CA PRO A 53 -8.60 9.21 2.16
C PRO A 53 -9.68 10.10 2.80
N GLN A 54 -9.57 11.40 2.57
CA GLN A 54 -10.42 12.40 3.23
C GLN A 54 -11.88 12.39 2.76
N ILE A 55 -12.20 11.69 1.66
CA ILE A 55 -13.54 11.62 1.08
C ILE A 55 -14.04 10.16 1.12
N SER A 56 -14.69 9.80 2.22
CA SER A 56 -15.43 8.55 2.34
C SER A 56 -16.79 8.68 1.67
N ARG A 57 -17.16 7.68 0.87
CA ARG A 57 -18.47 7.57 0.25
C ARG A 57 -19.18 6.34 0.80
N TYR A 58 -20.37 6.57 1.34
CA TYR A 58 -21.24 5.50 1.80
C TYR A 58 -22.02 4.89 0.64
N LEU A 59 -22.02 3.57 0.57
CA LEU A 59 -22.92 2.79 -0.28
C LEU A 59 -23.77 1.88 0.62
N PRO A 60 -25.09 1.79 0.40
CA PRO A 60 -25.97 0.96 1.22
C PRO A 60 -25.84 -0.54 0.94
N ALA A 61 -25.06 -0.92 -0.08
CA ALA A 61 -24.78 -2.30 -0.48
C ALA A 61 -23.30 -2.40 -0.90
N LYS A 62 -22.78 -3.63 -0.85
CA LYS A 62 -21.41 -3.91 -1.30
C LYS A 62 -21.26 -3.62 -2.79
N LEU A 63 -20.07 -3.18 -3.21
CA LEU A 63 -19.78 -2.88 -4.61
C LEU A 63 -20.07 -4.08 -5.53
N THR A 64 -19.80 -5.29 -5.05
CA THR A 64 -20.08 -6.56 -5.74
C THR A 64 -21.57 -6.87 -5.93
N GLN A 65 -22.44 -6.25 -5.14
CA GLN A 65 -23.90 -6.40 -5.23
C GLN A 65 -24.53 -5.32 -6.13
N LEU A 66 -23.77 -4.29 -6.47
CA LEU A 66 -24.21 -3.22 -7.35
C LEU A 66 -23.89 -3.56 -8.80
N LYS A 67 -24.86 -3.36 -9.68
CA LYS A 67 -24.65 -3.50 -11.12
C LYS A 67 -24.09 -2.19 -11.66
N PHE A 68 -22.94 -2.23 -12.30
CA PHE A 68 -22.45 -1.10 -13.10
C PHE A 68 -23.32 -1.00 -14.36
N ILE A 69 -23.97 0.15 -14.58
CA ILE A 69 -24.96 0.33 -15.65
C ILE A 69 -24.63 1.44 -16.63
N GLY A 70 -23.61 2.26 -16.35
CA GLY A 70 -23.13 3.24 -17.31
C GLY A 70 -22.25 4.30 -16.68
N VAL A 71 -21.85 5.26 -17.49
CA VAL A 71 -20.92 6.33 -17.10
C VAL A 71 -21.52 7.68 -17.52
N LEU A 72 -21.54 8.64 -16.60
CA LEU A 72 -21.84 10.03 -16.90
C LEU A 72 -20.52 10.78 -17.13
N LYS A 73 -20.39 11.41 -18.30
CA LYS A 73 -19.30 12.33 -18.60
C LYS A 73 -19.83 13.76 -18.53
N LYS A 74 -19.18 14.60 -17.72
CA LYS A 74 -19.37 16.06 -17.74
C LYS A 74 -18.00 16.70 -17.84
N GLU A 75 -17.77 17.44 -18.92
CA GLU A 75 -16.43 17.95 -19.27
C GLU A 75 -15.44 16.77 -19.31
N ASP A 76 -14.30 16.86 -18.63
CA ASP A 76 -13.29 15.81 -18.54
C ASP A 76 -13.44 14.94 -17.29
N LYS A 77 -14.59 14.98 -16.61
CA LYS A 77 -14.86 14.18 -15.42
C LYS A 77 -15.84 13.06 -15.73
N TYR A 78 -15.47 11.86 -15.31
CA TYR A 78 -16.31 10.66 -15.38
C TYR A 78 -16.88 10.32 -14.01
N LYS A 79 -18.15 9.92 -14.01
CA LYS A 79 -18.82 9.30 -12.87
C LYS A 79 -19.41 7.97 -13.31
N ALA A 80 -19.10 6.91 -12.57
CA ALA A 80 -19.73 5.63 -12.77
C ALA A 80 -21.12 5.63 -12.13
N ILE A 81 -22.09 5.05 -12.82
CA ILE A 81 -23.46 4.88 -12.33
C ILE A 81 -23.69 3.41 -12.07
N LEU A 82 -24.08 3.12 -10.83
CA LEU A 82 -24.39 1.79 -10.36
C LEU A 82 -25.84 1.70 -9.91
N MET A 83 -26.37 0.49 -9.93
CA MET A 83 -27.76 0.20 -9.58
C MET A 83 -27.84 -0.99 -8.64
N ASP A 84 -28.63 -0.88 -7.56
CA ASP A 84 -28.96 -2.02 -6.70
C ASP A 84 -30.12 -2.86 -7.26
N ALA A 85 -30.45 -3.97 -6.57
CA ALA A 85 -31.57 -4.82 -6.94
C ALA A 85 -32.94 -4.11 -6.89
N GLN A 86 -33.04 -3.05 -6.09
CA GLN A 86 -34.23 -2.21 -5.93
C GLN A 86 -34.30 -1.06 -6.97
N LYS A 87 -33.38 -1.04 -7.94
CA LYS A 87 -33.25 -0.02 -8.99
C LYS A 87 -32.89 1.38 -8.47
N LYS A 88 -32.35 1.50 -7.27
CA LYS A 88 -31.79 2.77 -6.78
C LYS A 88 -30.44 3.00 -7.45
N LEU A 89 -30.19 4.26 -7.81
CA LEU A 89 -28.98 4.68 -8.49
C LEU A 89 -27.97 5.24 -7.49
N PHE A 90 -26.71 4.91 -7.73
CA PHE A 90 -25.56 5.40 -6.98
C PHE A 90 -24.50 5.89 -7.96
N ASP A 91 -23.79 6.96 -7.60
CA ASP A 91 -22.65 7.44 -8.37
C ASP A 91 -21.33 7.22 -7.62
N LEU A 92 -20.31 6.84 -8.37
CA LEU A 92 -18.92 6.82 -7.92
C LEU A 92 -18.06 7.73 -8.81
N GLN A 93 -17.08 8.35 -8.21
CA GLN A 93 -16.08 9.19 -8.88
C GLN A 93 -14.67 8.73 -8.49
N VAL A 94 -13.69 9.16 -9.28
CA VAL A 94 -12.27 8.93 -8.98
C VAL A 94 -11.93 9.50 -7.60
N ASN A 95 -11.13 8.75 -6.84
CA ASN A 95 -10.74 8.97 -5.45
C ASN A 95 -11.82 8.75 -4.39
N ASP A 96 -13.01 8.28 -4.74
CA ASP A 96 -13.97 7.83 -3.73
C ASP A 96 -13.40 6.66 -2.92
N TRP A 97 -13.54 6.75 -1.61
CA TRP A 97 -13.17 5.70 -0.66
C TRP A 97 -14.42 5.02 -0.09
N LEU A 98 -14.54 3.71 -0.30
CA LEU A 98 -15.60 2.87 0.26
C LEU A 98 -15.08 2.22 1.54
N ALA A 99 -15.31 2.88 2.68
CA ALA A 99 -14.69 2.50 3.95
C ALA A 99 -15.07 1.10 4.42
N ASP A 100 -16.33 0.68 4.22
CA ASP A 100 -16.84 -0.61 4.68
C ASP A 100 -16.17 -1.81 3.97
N GLU A 101 -15.59 -1.58 2.79
CA GLU A 101 -14.94 -2.62 1.99
C GLU A 101 -13.44 -2.36 1.77
N LEU A 102 -12.89 -1.27 2.32
CA LEU A 102 -11.53 -0.81 2.06
C LEU A 102 -11.21 -0.73 0.56
N ILE A 103 -12.13 -0.13 -0.21
CA ILE A 103 -11.99 0.02 -1.67
C ILE A 103 -11.71 1.48 -2.01
N GLN A 104 -10.76 1.71 -2.92
CA GLN A 104 -10.50 3.02 -3.50
C GLN A 104 -10.74 3.00 -5.00
N ILE A 105 -11.56 3.93 -5.50
CA ILE A 105 -11.74 4.13 -6.94
C ILE A 105 -10.55 4.93 -7.49
N ILE A 106 -9.80 4.38 -8.43
CA ILE A 106 -8.57 5.00 -8.96
C ILE A 106 -8.76 5.59 -10.37
N ASP A 107 -9.67 5.03 -11.17
CA ASP A 107 -9.98 5.56 -12.50
C ASP A 107 -11.35 5.11 -12.97
N ILE A 108 -11.97 5.91 -13.85
CA ILE A 108 -13.23 5.59 -14.51
C ILE A 108 -13.09 6.00 -15.98
N ASP A 109 -13.29 5.04 -16.88
CA ASP A 109 -13.38 5.28 -18.32
C ASP A 109 -14.80 4.97 -18.82
N LEU A 110 -15.04 5.06 -20.13
CA LEU A 110 -16.36 4.86 -20.74
C LEU A 110 -16.93 3.43 -20.61
N LYS A 111 -16.10 2.45 -20.23
CA LYS A 111 -16.44 1.01 -20.22
C LYS A 111 -16.03 0.30 -18.93
N SER A 112 -15.26 0.94 -18.06
CA SER A 112 -14.74 0.30 -16.85
C SER A 112 -14.50 1.26 -15.68
N ILE A 113 -14.57 0.68 -14.49
CA ILE A 113 -14.09 1.27 -13.24
C ILE A 113 -12.83 0.49 -12.85
N ARG A 114 -11.75 1.20 -12.57
CA ARG A 114 -10.56 0.62 -11.94
C ARG A 114 -10.56 1.01 -10.46
N TYR A 115 -10.37 0.02 -9.59
CA TYR A 115 -10.33 0.23 -8.15
C TYR A 115 -9.28 -0.67 -7.49
N ILE A 116 -8.82 -0.28 -6.30
CA ILE A 116 -7.96 -1.11 -5.47
C ILE A 116 -8.80 -1.70 -4.34
N ASN A 117 -8.70 -3.00 -4.14
CA ASN A 117 -9.25 -3.66 -2.96
C ASN A 117 -8.13 -3.89 -1.94
N TRP A 118 -8.08 -3.00 -0.96
CA TRP A 118 -7.00 -3.00 0.03
C TRP A 118 -7.13 -4.10 1.08
N GLN A 119 -8.30 -4.74 1.20
CA GLN A 119 -8.47 -5.90 2.07
C GLN A 119 -7.71 -7.13 1.54
N THR A 120 -7.54 -7.22 0.22
CA THR A 120 -6.89 -8.35 -0.45
C THR A 120 -5.48 -8.05 -0.93
N GLU A 121 -5.08 -6.78 -0.93
CA GLU A 121 -3.79 -6.35 -1.43
C GLU A 121 -2.65 -6.77 -0.48
N LYS A 122 -1.56 -7.26 -1.07
CA LYS A 122 -0.34 -7.64 -0.36
C LYS A 122 0.78 -6.62 -0.54
N ASN A 123 0.81 -5.95 -1.71
CA ASN A 123 1.81 -4.96 -2.03
C ASN A 123 1.22 -3.55 -1.97
N CYS A 124 1.46 -2.85 -0.87
CA CYS A 124 0.91 -1.52 -0.65
C CYS A 124 1.61 -0.42 -1.48
N GLU A 125 2.84 -0.66 -1.93
CA GLU A 125 3.61 0.31 -2.73
C GLU A 125 3.20 0.29 -4.20
N SER A 126 2.79 -0.89 -4.69
CA SER A 126 2.33 -1.10 -6.07
C SER A 126 1.07 -1.97 -6.10
N PRO A 127 -0.07 -1.43 -5.64
CA PRO A 127 -1.32 -2.17 -5.57
C PRO A 127 -1.81 -2.57 -6.97
N ILE A 128 -2.41 -3.76 -7.07
CA ILE A 128 -2.94 -4.31 -8.31
C ILE A 128 -4.40 -3.82 -8.48
N PRO A 129 -4.70 -3.07 -9.54
CA PRO A 129 -6.05 -2.60 -9.76
C PRO A 129 -6.96 -3.73 -10.26
N VAL A 130 -8.15 -3.79 -9.67
CA VAL A 130 -9.27 -4.61 -10.15
C VAL A 130 -10.07 -3.80 -11.16
N ILE A 131 -10.51 -4.45 -12.24
CA ILE A 131 -11.29 -3.84 -13.32
C ILE A 131 -12.72 -4.36 -13.28
N LEU A 132 -13.68 -3.48 -12.99
CA LEU A 132 -15.11 -3.74 -13.15
C LEU A 132 -15.55 -3.21 -14.52
N LYS A 133 -15.96 -4.11 -15.41
CA LYS A 133 -16.46 -3.76 -16.74
C LYS A 133 -17.98 -3.56 -16.71
N LEU A 134 -18.46 -2.70 -17.60
CA LEU A 134 -19.88 -2.46 -17.86
C LEU A 134 -20.59 -3.73 -18.36
#